data_AF-A0A2A2V259-F1
#
_entry.id   AF-A0A2A2V259-F1
#
_cell.length_a   1.000
_cell.length_b   1.000
_cell.length_c   1.000
_cell.angle_alpha   90.00
_cell.angle_beta   90.00
_cell.angle_gamma   90.00
#
_symmetry.space_group_name_H-M   'P 1'
#
loop_
_entity.id
_entity.type
_entity.pdbx_description
1 polymer ?
#
loop_
_entity_poly.entity_id
_entity_poly.type
_entity_poly.pdbx_seq_one_letter_code
_entity_poly.pdbx_strand_id
1 'polypeptide(L)'
;MTAILLLVAAAYIGVLFWLANWGDKTTPRALKISHHPFVYAFSLGIYCTSWTYYGSVGTAATSSWHYFPILLGPILLFLFGQGFLRKLILVSKKQNITTIADFISARYGKRQTTAVMVTMIALLATIPYIALQLKALSSSFLLLQQDEQVSGTALALAGTLIMALFAIFFGTRKVDVTEYRSGLMLAVAFESIVKLLALGIVAVLAWQSLAQVPDSFEALSEHWQSFDFFNFNFVGQTLMAAAAIVCLPRQ
;
A
#
# COMPACT_ATOMS: atom_id res chain seq x y z
N MET A 1 24.81 -14.32 -6.99
CA MET A 1 23.95 -13.11 -6.90
C MET A 1 22.67 -13.36 -6.09
N THR A 2 21.96 -14.47 -6.31
CA THR A 2 20.72 -14.85 -5.57
C THR A 2 20.89 -14.92 -4.05
N ALA A 3 21.96 -15.54 -3.53
CA ALA A 3 22.21 -15.63 -2.09
C ALA A 3 22.40 -14.26 -1.42
N ILE A 4 23.06 -13.32 -2.10
CA ILE A 4 23.24 -11.95 -1.61
C ILE A 4 21.90 -11.23 -1.55
N LEU A 5 21.06 -11.37 -2.59
CA LEU A 5 19.71 -10.80 -2.59
C LEU A 5 18.84 -11.36 -1.46
N LEU A 6 18.91 -12.67 -1.21
CA LEU A 6 18.20 -13.30 -0.09
C LEU A 6 18.70 -12.79 1.27
N LEU A 7 20.01 -12.64 1.43
CA LEU A 7 20.60 -12.12 2.68
C LEU A 7 20.19 -10.66 2.90
N VAL A 8 20.25 -9.81 1.88
CA VAL A 8 19.81 -8.41 1.95
C VAL A 8 18.32 -8.32 2.26
N ALA A 9 17.47 -9.15 1.63
CA ALA A 9 16.04 -9.19 1.91
C ALA A 9 15.76 -9.62 3.36
N ALA A 10 16.44 -10.67 3.84
CA ALA A 10 16.32 -11.13 5.22
C ALA A 10 16.79 -10.07 6.22
N ALA A 11 17.91 -9.40 5.95
CA ALA A 11 18.42 -8.30 6.77
C ALA A 11 17.44 -7.13 6.80
N TYR A 12 16.86 -6.76 5.66
CA TYR A 12 15.86 -5.70 5.56
C TYR A 12 14.60 -6.02 6.38
N ILE A 13 14.07 -7.23 6.26
CA ILE A 13 12.95 -7.71 7.09
C ILE A 13 13.33 -7.68 8.57
N GLY A 14 14.56 -8.08 8.92
CA GLY A 14 15.09 -8.00 10.28
C GLY A 14 15.14 -6.56 10.83
N VAL A 15 15.51 -5.58 10.00
CA VAL A 15 15.49 -4.16 10.37
C VAL A 15 14.06 -3.67 10.60
N LEU A 16 13.13 -4.01 9.71
CA LEU A 16 11.71 -3.67 9.91
C LEU A 16 11.16 -4.28 11.20
N PHE A 17 11.51 -5.53 11.49
CA PHE A 17 11.14 -6.20 12.74
C PHE A 17 11.70 -5.48 13.96
N TRP A 18 12.99 -5.14 13.91
CA TRP A 18 13.65 -4.43 14.99
C TRP A 18 13.02 -3.05 15.23
N LEU A 19 12.70 -2.31 14.17
CA LEU A 19 11.99 -1.03 14.26
C LEU A 19 10.59 -1.19 14.85
N ALA A 20 9.83 -2.20 14.43
CA ALA A 20 8.50 -2.45 14.98
C ALA A 20 8.56 -2.76 16.49
N ASN A 21 9.48 -3.65 16.89
CA ASN A 21 9.67 -4.01 18.29
C ASN A 21 10.23 -2.85 19.13
N TRP A 22 11.05 -1.98 18.54
CA TRP A 22 11.59 -0.80 19.21
C TRP A 22 10.55 0.32 19.35
N GLY A 23 9.75 0.56 18.31
CA GLY A 23 8.71 1.58 18.30
C GLY A 23 7.59 1.33 19.30
N ASP A 24 7.38 0.06 19.69
CA ASP A 24 6.44 -0.37 20.73
C ASP A 24 6.98 -0.22 22.17
N LYS A 25 8.27 0.12 22.36
CA LYS A 25 8.82 0.32 23.71
C LYS A 25 8.27 1.61 24.33
N THR A 26 8.01 1.57 25.63
CA THR A 26 7.54 2.73 26.42
C THR A 26 8.65 3.74 26.78
N THR A 27 9.83 3.63 26.17
CA THR A 27 10.95 4.56 26.39
C THR A 27 10.60 5.96 25.86
N PRO A 28 10.97 7.07 26.54
CA PRO A 28 10.60 8.43 26.12
C PRO A 28 10.98 8.78 24.68
N ARG A 29 12.14 8.30 24.21
CA ARG A 29 12.61 8.49 22.83
C ARG A 29 11.76 7.74 21.80
N ALA A 30 11.42 6.48 22.10
CA ALA A 30 10.58 5.66 21.22
C ALA A 30 9.18 6.27 21.10
N LEU A 31 8.59 6.70 22.22
CA LEU A 31 7.28 7.36 22.21
C LEU A 31 7.27 8.64 21.38
N LYS A 32 8.29 9.51 21.55
CA LYS A 32 8.42 10.77 20.81
C LYS A 32 8.53 10.56 19.30
N ILE A 33 9.25 9.53 18.88
CA ILE A 33 9.47 9.23 17.45
C ILE A 33 8.24 8.56 16.86
N SER A 34 7.70 7.51 17.49
CA SER A 34 6.55 6.75 16.96
C SER A 34 5.23 7.55 16.93
N HIS A 35 5.11 8.62 17.72
CA HIS A 35 3.95 9.53 17.70
C HIS A 35 4.19 10.81 16.88
N HIS A 36 5.34 10.94 16.23
CA HIS A 36 5.64 12.12 15.44
C HIS A 36 4.70 12.21 14.22
N PRO A 37 4.15 13.39 13.88
CA PRO A 37 3.24 13.54 12.73
C PRO A 37 3.81 13.04 11.39
N PHE A 38 5.12 13.15 11.20
CA PHE A 38 5.79 12.58 10.02
C PHE A 38 5.68 11.05 9.94
N VAL A 39 5.74 10.32 11.06
CA VAL A 39 5.56 8.87 11.05
C VAL A 39 4.15 8.52 10.59
N TYR A 40 3.15 9.26 11.07
CA TYR A 40 1.78 9.11 10.60
C TYR A 40 1.67 9.40 9.09
N ALA A 41 2.22 10.51 8.62
CA ALA A 41 2.20 10.87 7.20
C ALA A 41 2.87 9.83 6.30
N PHE A 42 4.06 9.34 6.68
CA PHE A 42 4.75 8.29 5.94
C PHE A 42 4.08 6.93 6.06
N SER A 43 3.40 6.64 7.17
CA SER A 43 2.64 5.38 7.31
C SER A 43 1.45 5.29 6.35
N LEU A 44 0.87 6.43 5.93
CA LEU A 44 -0.14 6.46 4.87
C LEU A 44 0.42 5.98 3.52
N GLY A 45 1.75 6.01 3.36
CA GLY A 45 2.48 5.46 2.23
C GLY A 45 2.30 3.95 2.01
N ILE A 46 1.73 3.23 2.98
CA ILE A 46 1.28 1.83 2.79
C ILE A 46 0.32 1.65 1.61
N TYR A 47 -0.35 2.74 1.20
CA TYR A 47 -1.17 2.75 0.00
C TYR A 47 -0.41 2.37 -1.27
N CYS A 48 0.86 2.76 -1.34
CA CYS A 48 1.73 2.52 -2.47
C CYS A 48 2.34 1.12 -2.32
N THR A 49 1.61 0.13 -2.82
CA THR A 49 2.01 -1.27 -2.84
C THR A 49 2.76 -1.61 -4.12
N SER A 50 3.34 -2.81 -4.18
CA SER A 50 3.92 -3.34 -5.43
C SER A 50 2.94 -3.30 -6.60
N TRP A 51 1.64 -3.53 -6.34
CA TRP A 51 0.60 -3.38 -7.37
C TRP A 51 0.52 -1.95 -7.90
N THR A 52 0.56 -0.96 -7.01
CA THR A 52 0.54 0.45 -7.40
C THR A 52 1.75 0.80 -8.25
N TYR A 53 2.93 0.29 -7.91
CA TYR A 53 4.15 0.55 -8.68
C TYR A 53 4.10 -0.09 -10.08
N TYR A 54 3.90 -1.41 -10.15
CA TYR A 54 3.86 -2.11 -11.44
C TYR A 54 2.68 -1.65 -12.30
N GLY A 55 1.51 -1.48 -11.69
CA GLY A 55 0.32 -1.02 -12.37
C GLY A 55 0.44 0.42 -12.87
N SER A 56 0.96 1.35 -12.05
CA SER A 56 1.07 2.76 -12.47
C SER A 56 2.12 2.95 -13.54
N VAL A 57 3.29 2.31 -13.42
CA VAL A 57 4.36 2.43 -14.43
C VAL A 57 3.92 1.78 -15.75
N GLY A 58 3.30 0.59 -15.70
CA GLY A 58 2.78 -0.06 -16.90
C GLY A 58 1.66 0.74 -17.58
N THR A 59 0.74 1.31 -16.78
CA THR A 59 -0.36 2.15 -17.30
C THR A 59 0.16 3.47 -17.85
N ALA A 60 1.18 4.07 -17.23
CA ALA A 60 1.81 5.29 -17.76
C ALA A 60 2.47 5.05 -19.13
N ALA A 61 3.06 3.87 -19.33
CA ALA A 61 3.71 3.51 -20.58
C ALA A 61 2.70 3.31 -21.74
N THR A 62 1.49 2.83 -21.46
CA THR A 62 0.49 2.50 -22.51
C THR A 62 -0.67 3.48 -22.61
N SER A 63 -1.03 4.15 -21.52
CA SER A 63 -2.30 4.83 -21.34
C SER A 63 -2.15 6.19 -20.63
N SER A 64 -1.10 6.95 -20.96
CA SER A 64 -0.86 8.34 -20.51
C SER A 64 -1.26 8.57 -19.03
N TRP A 65 -2.14 9.52 -18.72
CA TRP A 65 -2.52 9.90 -17.35
C TRP A 65 -3.52 8.96 -16.67
N HIS A 66 -3.89 7.82 -17.26
CA HIS A 66 -4.84 6.88 -16.65
C HIS A 66 -4.35 6.25 -15.33
N TYR A 67 -3.05 6.32 -15.02
CA TYR A 67 -2.54 5.89 -13.72
C TYR A 67 -2.82 6.90 -12.60
N PHE A 68 -3.02 8.18 -12.92
CA PHE A 68 -3.05 9.27 -11.95
C PHE A 68 -4.28 9.26 -11.01
N PRO A 69 -5.50 8.89 -11.45
CA PRO A 69 -6.70 8.85 -10.60
C PRO A 69 -6.53 8.08 -9.28
N ILE A 70 -5.79 6.96 -9.31
CA ILE A 70 -5.58 6.12 -8.12
C ILE A 70 -4.81 6.88 -7.04
N LEU A 71 -3.90 7.79 -7.42
CA LEU A 71 -3.13 8.61 -6.50
C LEU A 71 -3.88 9.91 -6.15
N LEU A 72 -4.53 10.51 -7.14
CA LEU A 72 -5.23 11.78 -7.00
C LEU A 72 -6.43 11.68 -6.04
N GLY A 73 -7.23 10.61 -6.11
CA GLY A 73 -8.42 10.43 -5.27
C GLY A 73 -8.13 10.54 -3.77
N PRO A 74 -7.18 9.74 -3.23
CA PRO A 74 -6.75 9.85 -1.84
C PRO A 74 -6.18 11.22 -1.47
N ILE A 75 -5.39 11.84 -2.36
CA ILE A 75 -4.84 13.19 -2.12
C ILE A 75 -5.98 14.20 -1.93
N LEU A 76 -6.96 14.21 -2.83
CA LEU A 76 -8.12 15.09 -2.74
C LEU A 76 -8.95 14.81 -1.47
N LEU A 77 -9.11 13.54 -1.10
CA LEU A 77 -9.82 13.19 0.13
C LEU A 77 -9.11 13.71 1.37
N PHE A 78 -7.78 13.60 1.47
CA PHE A 78 -7.06 14.09 2.65
C PHE A 78 -7.00 15.62 2.70
N LEU A 79 -6.96 16.30 1.54
CA LEU A 79 -6.97 17.76 1.46
C LEU A 79 -8.35 18.36 1.76
N PHE A 80 -9.40 17.87 1.09
CA PHE A 80 -10.74 18.45 1.15
C PHE A 80 -11.71 17.69 2.08
N GLY A 81 -11.49 16.39 2.27
CA GLY A 81 -12.33 15.50 3.07
C GLY A 81 -11.98 15.45 4.56
N GLN A 82 -11.11 16.33 5.06
CA GLN A 82 -10.65 16.29 6.45
C GLN A 82 -11.80 16.38 7.48
N GLY A 83 -12.84 17.18 7.19
CA GLY A 83 -14.04 17.25 8.04
C GLY A 83 -14.83 15.94 8.07
N PHE A 84 -14.93 15.26 6.93
CA PHE A 84 -15.56 13.94 6.83
C PHE A 84 -14.76 12.88 7.57
N LEU A 85 -13.43 12.83 7.38
CA LEU A 85 -12.53 11.90 8.06
C LEU A 85 -12.58 12.09 9.58
N ARG A 86 -12.55 13.35 10.06
CA ARG A 86 -12.67 13.65 11.49
C ARG A 86 -13.99 13.15 12.05
N LYS A 87 -15.11 13.38 11.37
CA LYS A 87 -16.44 12.90 11.80
C LYS A 87 -16.50 11.38 11.85
N LEU A 88 -15.93 10.71 10.84
CA LEU A 88 -15.85 9.26 10.78
C LEU A 88 -15.09 8.70 12.00
N ILE A 89 -13.89 9.20 12.27
CA ILE A 89 -13.07 8.77 13.41
C ILE A 89 -13.78 9.02 14.74
N LEU A 90 -14.43 10.18 14.90
CA LEU A 90 -15.16 10.52 16.13
C LEU A 90 -16.33 9.57 16.38
N VAL A 91 -17.11 9.24 15.34
CA VAL A 91 -18.23 8.29 15.46
C VAL A 91 -17.71 6.89 15.78
N SER A 92 -16.65 6.45 15.10
CA SER A 92 -16.07 5.12 15.35
C SER A 92 -15.57 4.98 16.78
N LYS A 93 -14.87 6.01 17.31
CA LYS A 93 -14.42 6.01 18.72
C LYS A 93 -15.58 6.05 19.71
N LYS A 94 -16.60 6.88 19.46
CA LYS A 94 -17.76 7.01 20.36
C LYS A 94 -18.59 5.72 20.46
N GLN A 95 -18.61 4.92 19.40
CA GLN A 95 -19.39 3.68 19.32
C GLN A 95 -18.54 2.41 19.49
N ASN A 96 -17.24 2.53 19.79
CA ASN A 96 -16.28 1.42 19.84
C ASN A 96 -16.31 0.53 18.59
N ILE A 97 -16.43 1.17 17.42
CA ILE A 97 -16.47 0.50 16.12
C ILE A 97 -15.03 0.37 15.62
N THR A 98 -14.61 -0.87 15.37
CA THR A 98 -13.26 -1.20 14.89
C THR A 98 -13.23 -1.66 13.43
N THR A 99 -14.38 -2.02 12.85
CA THR A 99 -14.49 -2.51 11.46
C THR A 99 -15.44 -1.67 10.61
N ILE A 100 -15.24 -1.66 9.29
CA ILE A 100 -16.14 -1.00 8.33
C ILE A 100 -17.52 -1.67 8.32
N ALA A 101 -17.59 -2.99 8.51
CA ALA A 101 -18.84 -3.73 8.61
C ALA A 101 -19.69 -3.27 9.81
N ASP A 102 -19.04 -3.08 10.96
CA ASP A 102 -19.69 -2.55 12.16
C ASP A 102 -20.06 -1.06 12.01
N PHE A 103 -19.25 -0.29 11.29
CA PHE A 103 -19.58 1.11 10.98
C PHE A 103 -20.86 1.22 10.17
N ILE A 104 -20.98 0.41 9.12
CA ILE A 104 -22.17 0.37 8.28
C ILE A 104 -23.35 -0.17 9.07
N SER A 105 -23.20 -1.29 9.79
CA SER A 105 -24.30 -1.89 10.55
C SER A 105 -24.83 -0.95 11.65
N ALA A 106 -23.95 -0.20 12.34
CA ALA A 106 -24.33 0.78 13.35
C ALA A 106 -25.19 1.92 12.78
N ARG A 107 -24.97 2.30 11.51
CA ARG A 107 -25.81 3.28 10.81
C ARG A 107 -27.21 2.75 10.48
N TYR A 108 -27.35 1.43 10.27
CA TYR A 108 -28.62 0.77 9.95
C TYR A 108 -29.28 0.09 11.17
N GLY A 109 -29.00 0.56 12.38
CA GLY A 109 -29.62 0.08 13.61
C GLY A 109 -29.01 -1.21 14.17
N LYS A 110 -27.71 -1.43 13.97
CA LYS A 110 -26.93 -2.60 14.45
C LYS A 110 -27.51 -3.95 14.00
N ARG A 111 -28.15 -3.99 12.84
CA ARG A 111 -28.67 -5.24 12.25
C ARG A 111 -27.52 -6.16 11.88
N GLN A 112 -27.49 -7.35 12.47
CA GLN A 112 -26.46 -8.36 12.22
C GLN A 112 -26.43 -8.82 10.75
N THR A 113 -27.57 -8.82 10.06
CA THR A 113 -27.65 -9.17 8.63
C THR A 113 -26.84 -8.22 7.75
N THR A 114 -26.88 -6.92 8.02
CA THR A 114 -26.08 -5.91 7.30
C THR A 114 -24.58 -6.11 7.56
N ALA A 115 -24.20 -6.38 8.82
CA ALA A 115 -22.80 -6.64 9.16
C ALA A 115 -22.27 -7.88 8.42
N VAL A 116 -23.01 -9.00 8.45
CA VAL A 116 -22.62 -10.24 7.77
C VAL A 116 -22.48 -10.04 6.26
N MET A 117 -23.42 -9.33 5.63
CA MET A 117 -23.37 -9.05 4.19
C MET A 117 -22.12 -8.23 3.82
N VAL A 118 -21.82 -7.17 4.57
CA VAL A 118 -20.62 -6.35 4.32
C VAL A 118 -19.35 -7.17 4.54
N THR A 119 -19.30 -7.98 5.60
CA THR A 119 -18.14 -8.86 5.87
C THR A 119 -17.92 -9.88 4.75
N MET A 120 -18.99 -10.50 4.24
CA MET A 120 -18.89 -11.43 3.10
C MET A 120 -18.38 -10.74 1.84
N ILE A 121 -18.90 -9.55 1.52
CA ILE A 121 -18.41 -8.76 0.37
C ILE A 121 -16.93 -8.41 0.56
N ALA A 122 -16.53 -7.96 1.75
CA ALA A 122 -15.15 -7.64 2.07
C ALA A 122 -14.23 -8.87 1.96
N LEU A 123 -14.67 -10.04 2.44
CA LEU A 123 -13.94 -11.30 2.30
C LEU A 123 -13.76 -11.69 0.82
N LEU A 124 -14.85 -11.68 0.06
CA LEU A 124 -14.82 -12.00 -1.37
C LEU A 124 -13.97 -11.01 -2.19
N ALA A 125 -13.83 -9.76 -1.75
CA ALA A 125 -12.93 -8.78 -2.36
C ALA A 125 -11.46 -8.96 -1.93
N THR A 126 -11.22 -9.36 -0.68
CA THR A 126 -9.86 -9.49 -0.12
C THR A 126 -9.13 -10.72 -0.68
N ILE A 127 -9.83 -11.84 -0.87
CA ILE A 127 -9.24 -13.08 -1.42
C ILE A 127 -8.56 -12.85 -2.79
N PRO A 128 -9.24 -12.32 -3.83
CA PRO A 128 -8.61 -12.09 -5.12
C PRO A 128 -7.54 -11.00 -5.04
N TYR A 129 -7.68 -10.03 -4.14
CA TYR A 129 -6.67 -9.00 -3.92
C TYR A 129 -5.35 -9.60 -3.42
N ILE A 130 -5.39 -10.47 -2.40
CA ILE A 130 -4.20 -11.17 -1.90
C ILE A 130 -3.60 -12.05 -3.01
N ALA A 131 -4.44 -12.76 -3.78
CA ALA A 131 -3.97 -13.57 -4.90
C ALA A 131 -3.22 -12.75 -5.96
N LEU A 132 -3.73 -11.56 -6.31
CA LEU A 132 -3.06 -10.64 -7.24
C LEU A 132 -1.74 -10.11 -6.68
N GLN A 133 -1.65 -9.82 -5.38
CA GLN A 133 -0.40 -9.39 -4.76
C GLN A 133 0.65 -10.51 -4.76
N LEU A 134 0.27 -11.75 -4.46
CA LEU A 134 1.17 -12.91 -4.52
C LEU A 134 1.65 -13.17 -5.96
N LYS A 135 0.77 -12.98 -6.96
CA LYS A 135 1.14 -13.06 -8.37
C LYS A 135 2.14 -11.97 -8.76
N ALA A 136 1.96 -10.74 -8.31
CA ALA A 136 2.92 -9.66 -8.57
C ALA A 136 4.31 -9.97 -7.96
N LEU A 137 4.33 -10.52 -6.74
CA LEU A 137 5.57 -10.98 -6.10
C LEU A 137 6.27 -12.09 -6.89
N SER A 138 5.53 -13.12 -7.32
CA SER A 138 6.13 -14.21 -8.08
C SER A 138 6.70 -13.74 -9.42
N SER A 139 5.98 -12.87 -10.14
CA SER A 139 6.49 -12.24 -11.36
C SER A 139 7.75 -11.41 -11.13
N SER A 140 7.85 -10.72 -9.99
CA SER A 140 9.04 -9.92 -9.64
C SER A 140 10.27 -10.79 -9.42
N PHE A 141 10.11 -11.95 -8.76
CA PHE A 141 11.22 -12.88 -8.55
C PHE A 141 11.67 -13.55 -9.85
N LEU A 142 10.74 -13.87 -10.76
CA LEU A 142 11.08 -14.41 -12.08
C LEU A 142 11.96 -13.44 -12.88
N LEU A 143 11.70 -12.13 -12.81
CA LEU A 143 12.52 -11.12 -13.50
C LEU A 143 13.94 -10.99 -12.93
N LEU A 144 14.16 -11.40 -11.68
CA LEU A 144 15.46 -11.36 -11.01
C LEU A 144 16.26 -12.67 -11.19
N GLN A 145 15.65 -13.73 -11.73
CA GLN A 145 16.34 -14.97 -12.05
C GLN A 145 17.11 -14.84 -13.36
N GLN A 146 18.43 -14.84 -13.27
CA GLN A 146 19.32 -15.02 -14.41
C GLN A 146 19.62 -16.50 -14.72
N ASP A 147 19.21 -17.43 -13.85
CA ASP A 147 19.62 -18.84 -13.89
C ASP A 147 18.40 -19.77 -13.84
N GLU A 148 18.18 -20.58 -14.88
CA GLU A 148 17.01 -21.44 -15.10
C GLU A 148 16.90 -22.61 -14.09
N GLN A 149 17.92 -22.83 -13.25
CA GLN A 149 18.00 -24.00 -12.38
C GLN A 149 17.00 -24.01 -11.21
N VAL A 150 16.40 -22.88 -10.85
CA VAL A 150 15.44 -22.80 -9.73
C VAL A 150 14.03 -22.56 -10.26
N SER A 151 13.11 -23.48 -9.97
CA SER A 151 11.70 -23.33 -10.35
C SER A 151 11.09 -22.06 -9.74
N GLY A 152 10.59 -21.15 -10.58
CA GLY A 152 9.92 -19.92 -10.13
C GLY A 152 8.71 -20.19 -9.22
N THR A 153 8.06 -21.35 -9.37
CA THR A 153 6.99 -21.82 -8.49
C THR A 153 7.49 -22.10 -7.07
N ALA A 154 8.68 -22.66 -6.92
CA ALA A 154 9.28 -22.93 -5.61
C ALA A 154 9.66 -21.62 -4.88
N LEU A 155 10.16 -20.63 -5.62
CA LEU A 155 10.43 -19.29 -5.08
C LEU A 155 9.14 -18.57 -4.65
N ALA A 156 8.10 -18.63 -5.48
CA ALA A 156 6.79 -18.05 -5.15
C ALA A 156 6.18 -18.70 -3.90
N LEU A 157 6.28 -20.04 -3.79
CA LEU A 157 5.84 -20.78 -2.61
C LEU A 157 6.62 -20.38 -1.36
N ALA A 158 7.96 -20.32 -1.45
CA ALA A 158 8.82 -19.92 -0.34
C ALA A 158 8.52 -18.48 0.12
N GLY A 159 8.38 -17.54 -0.81
CA GLY A 159 7.99 -16.16 -0.52
C GLY A 159 6.62 -16.07 0.16
N THR A 160 5.63 -16.83 -0.34
CA THR A 160 4.28 -16.90 0.26
C THR A 160 4.34 -17.45 1.69
N LEU A 161 5.15 -18.50 1.93
CA LEU A 161 5.29 -19.13 3.24
C LEU A 161 5.97 -18.20 4.24
N ILE A 162 7.01 -17.46 3.81
CA ILE A 162 7.65 -16.42 4.62
C ILE A 162 6.65 -15.30 4.96
N MET A 163 5.84 -14.84 4.00
CA MET A 163 4.81 -13.84 4.26
C MET A 163 3.74 -14.35 5.24
N ALA A 164 3.33 -15.61 5.10
CA ALA A 164 2.38 -16.24 6.01
C ALA A 164 2.93 -16.34 7.44
N LEU A 165 4.18 -16.79 7.59
CA LEU A 165 4.86 -16.82 8.89
C LEU A 165 4.95 -15.41 9.49
N PHE A 166 5.34 -14.42 8.69
CA PHE A 166 5.41 -13.03 9.13
C PHE A 166 4.05 -12.51 9.60
N ALA A 167 2.99 -12.76 8.84
CA ALA A 167 1.62 -12.41 9.19
C ALA A 167 1.18 -13.08 10.50
N ILE A 168 1.55 -14.35 10.73
CA ILE A 168 1.25 -15.06 11.98
C ILE A 168 2.02 -14.43 13.17
N PHE A 169 3.33 -14.23 13.04
CA PHE A 169 4.17 -13.69 14.11
C PHE A 169 3.75 -12.28 14.56
N PHE A 170 3.27 -11.43 13.64
CA PHE A 170 2.82 -10.07 13.95
C PHE A 170 1.32 -9.97 14.23
N GLY A 171 0.49 -10.68 13.47
CA GLY A 171 -0.97 -10.63 13.58
C GLY A 171 -1.48 -11.20 14.89
N THR A 172 -0.81 -12.21 15.44
CA THR A 172 -1.23 -12.87 16.70
C THR A 172 -0.70 -12.20 17.96
N ARG A 173 0.31 -11.32 17.86
CA ARG A 173 1.05 -10.79 19.03
C ARG A 173 0.31 -9.68 19.79
N LYS A 174 -0.68 -9.02 19.17
CA LYS A 174 -1.54 -8.00 19.80
C LYS A 174 -2.96 -8.11 19.26
N VAL A 175 -3.78 -8.93 19.95
CA VAL A 175 -5.20 -9.18 19.62
C VAL A 175 -6.08 -7.93 19.86
N ASP A 176 -5.59 -6.96 20.65
CA ASP A 176 -6.30 -5.71 20.87
C ASP A 176 -6.12 -4.74 19.69
N VAL A 177 -7.22 -4.51 18.97
CA VAL A 177 -7.31 -3.63 17.79
C VAL A 177 -7.51 -2.16 18.21
N THR A 178 -7.68 -1.90 19.51
CA THR A 178 -8.04 -0.60 20.08
C THR A 178 -6.85 0.31 20.39
N GLU A 179 -5.65 -0.25 20.55
CA GLU A 179 -4.44 0.51 20.87
C GLU A 179 -3.70 1.02 19.63
N TYR A 180 -3.12 2.21 19.76
CA TYR A 180 -2.25 2.79 18.73
C TYR A 180 -1.02 1.88 18.51
N ARG A 181 -0.95 1.22 17.36
CA ARG A 181 0.17 0.34 16.97
C ARG A 181 1.39 1.16 16.54
N SER A 182 1.99 1.84 17.52
CA SER A 182 3.14 2.73 17.35
C SER A 182 4.32 2.07 16.63
N GLY A 183 4.66 0.83 16.98
CA GLY A 183 5.71 0.05 16.32
C GLY A 183 5.41 -0.27 14.87
N LEU A 184 4.18 -0.73 14.57
CA LEU A 184 3.77 -1.05 13.21
C LEU A 184 3.83 0.19 12.30
N MET A 185 3.29 1.32 12.77
CA MET A 185 3.32 2.55 11.98
C MET A 185 4.73 3.08 11.75
N LEU A 186 5.64 2.92 12.72
CA LEU A 186 7.05 3.26 12.55
C LEU A 186 7.72 2.41 11.47
N ALA A 187 7.48 1.10 11.47
CA ALA A 187 8.04 0.20 10.46
C ALA A 187 7.52 0.53 9.05
N VAL A 188 6.21 0.76 8.91
CA VAL A 188 5.57 1.14 7.64
C VAL A 188 6.06 2.50 7.15
N ALA A 189 6.26 3.47 8.06
CA ALA A 189 6.82 4.77 7.71
C ALA A 189 8.25 4.65 7.17
N PHE A 190 9.09 3.85 7.82
CA PHE A 190 10.45 3.58 7.36
C PHE A 190 10.45 2.89 5.98
N GLU A 191 9.61 1.87 5.80
CA GLU A 191 9.44 1.19 4.52
C GLU A 191 9.03 2.17 3.41
N SER A 192 8.11 3.09 3.71
CA SER A 192 7.65 4.11 2.76
C SER A 192 8.74 5.11 2.37
N ILE A 193 9.63 5.47 3.30
CA ILE A 193 10.81 6.31 3.00
C ILE A 193 11.76 5.56 2.06
N VAL A 194 12.06 4.29 2.34
CA VAL A 194 12.93 3.46 1.49
C VAL A 194 12.34 3.34 0.08
N LYS A 195 11.03 3.11 -0.04
CA LYS A 195 10.31 3.10 -1.32
C LYS A 195 10.46 4.41 -2.09
N LEU A 196 10.26 5.55 -1.42
CA LEU A 196 10.40 6.87 -2.05
C LEU A 196 11.82 7.11 -2.55
N LEU A 197 12.84 6.76 -1.76
CA LEU A 197 14.24 6.88 -2.18
C LEU A 197 14.55 5.98 -3.38
N ALA A 198 14.11 4.72 -3.34
CA ALA A 198 14.30 3.77 -4.44
C ALA A 198 13.63 4.26 -5.73
N LEU A 199 12.37 4.71 -5.65
CA LEU A 199 11.66 5.29 -6.80
C LEU A 199 12.31 6.57 -7.30
N GLY A 200 12.84 7.41 -6.41
CA GLY A 200 13.59 8.61 -6.78
C GLY A 200 14.84 8.27 -7.59
N ILE A 201 15.61 7.26 -7.17
CA ILE A 201 16.77 6.76 -7.90
C ILE A 201 16.35 6.23 -9.28
N VAL A 202 15.32 5.40 -9.33
CA VAL A 202 14.80 4.85 -10.60
C VAL A 202 14.32 5.97 -11.53
N ALA A 203 13.66 7.01 -11.01
CA ALA A 203 13.22 8.15 -11.80
C ALA A 203 14.40 8.94 -12.37
N VAL A 204 15.46 9.17 -11.59
CA VAL A 204 16.68 9.83 -12.07
C VAL A 204 17.37 9.00 -13.16
N LEU A 205 17.49 7.69 -12.97
CA LEU A 205 18.06 6.79 -13.98
C LEU A 205 17.23 6.77 -15.26
N ALA A 206 15.90 6.69 -15.13
CA ALA A 206 14.99 6.72 -16.27
C ALA A 206 15.09 8.04 -17.05
N TRP A 207 15.21 9.17 -16.34
CA TRP A 207 15.43 10.48 -16.96
C TRP A 207 16.75 10.54 -17.72
N GLN A 208 17.83 10.03 -17.14
CA GLN A 208 19.14 9.96 -17.81
C GLN A 208 19.11 9.06 -19.04
N SER A 209 18.45 7.90 -18.97
CA SER A 209 18.31 7.01 -20.12
C SER A 209 17.46 7.62 -21.23
N LEU A 210 16.40 8.37 -20.87
CA LEU A 210 15.54 9.04 -21.86
C LEU A 210 16.33 10.10 -22.63
N ALA A 211 17.16 10.89 -21.92
CA ALA A 211 17.97 11.94 -22.53
C ALA A 211 19.01 11.43 -23.54
N GLN A 212 19.33 10.13 -23.54
CA GLN A 212 20.23 9.49 -24.51
C GLN A 212 19.52 9.08 -25.80
N VAL A 213 18.19 9.02 -25.81
CA VAL A 213 17.39 8.62 -26.97
C VAL A 213 16.98 9.89 -27.74
N PRO A 214 17.39 10.03 -29.03
CA PRO A 214 16.95 11.15 -29.88
C PRO A 214 15.42 11.20 -30.00
N ASP A 215 14.86 12.41 -30.09
CA ASP A 215 13.42 12.70 -30.28
C ASP A 215 12.48 12.14 -29.20
N SER A 216 13.03 11.60 -28.12
CA SER A 216 12.28 10.96 -27.04
C SER A 216 11.37 11.93 -26.29
N PHE A 217 11.79 13.19 -26.12
CA PHE A 217 10.99 14.21 -25.46
C PHE A 217 9.79 14.68 -26.30
N GLU A 218 9.92 14.68 -27.63
CA GLU A 218 8.81 15.02 -28.53
C GLU A 218 7.75 13.92 -28.50
N ALA A 219 8.16 12.66 -28.65
CA ALA A 219 7.27 11.50 -28.53
C ALA A 219 6.58 11.44 -27.16
N LEU A 220 7.29 11.79 -26.09
CA LEU A 220 6.69 11.88 -24.75
C LEU A 220 5.63 13.00 -24.72
N SER A 221 5.95 14.17 -25.28
CA SER A 221 5.02 15.30 -25.29
C SER A 221 3.71 14.95 -26.00
N GLU A 222 3.75 14.26 -27.15
CA GLU A 222 2.55 13.82 -27.86
C GLU A 222 1.72 12.82 -27.04
N HIS A 223 2.38 11.85 -26.38
CA HIS A 223 1.72 10.85 -25.55
C HIS A 223 0.94 11.46 -24.38
N TRP A 224 1.37 12.61 -23.83
CA TRP A 224 0.74 13.22 -22.65
C TRP A 224 -0.17 14.42 -22.95
N GLN A 225 -0.11 15.01 -24.14
CA GLN A 225 -0.80 16.27 -24.47
C GLN A 225 -2.31 16.15 -24.69
N SER A 226 -2.80 15.04 -25.25
CA SER A 226 -4.21 14.90 -25.68
C SER A 226 -5.15 14.37 -24.58
N PHE A 227 -4.69 14.31 -23.33
CA PHE A 227 -5.44 13.67 -22.27
C PHE A 227 -6.57 14.55 -21.70
N ASP A 228 -7.79 14.04 -21.76
CA ASP A 228 -8.96 14.68 -21.15
C ASP A 228 -9.10 14.29 -19.66
N PHE A 229 -8.69 15.21 -18.78
CA PHE A 229 -8.83 15.06 -17.32
C PHE A 229 -10.29 15.12 -16.84
N PHE A 230 -11.23 15.58 -17.66
CA PHE A 230 -12.66 15.64 -17.31
C PHE A 230 -13.45 14.45 -17.83
N ASN A 231 -12.78 13.49 -18.47
CA ASN A 231 -13.39 12.25 -18.91
C ASN A 231 -14.10 11.55 -17.74
N PHE A 232 -15.32 11.05 -18.00
CA PHE A 232 -16.12 10.32 -17.02
C PHE A 232 -15.35 9.18 -16.34
N ASN A 233 -14.52 8.45 -17.09
CA ASN A 233 -13.70 7.39 -16.54
C ASN A 233 -12.64 7.92 -15.55
N PHE A 234 -11.98 9.04 -15.88
CA PHE A 234 -10.96 9.63 -15.01
C PHE A 234 -11.57 10.14 -13.70
N VAL A 235 -12.67 10.90 -13.80
CA VAL A 235 -13.39 11.42 -12.62
C VAL A 235 -13.98 10.28 -11.79
N GLY A 236 -14.60 9.30 -12.45
CA GLY A 236 -15.16 8.11 -11.81
C GLY A 236 -14.11 7.31 -11.06
N GLN A 237 -12.96 7.03 -11.68
CA GLN A 237 -11.85 6.32 -11.03
C GLN A 237 -11.25 7.13 -9.87
N THR A 238 -11.16 8.45 -9.98
CA THR A 238 -10.67 9.34 -8.91
C THR A 238 -11.59 9.28 -7.69
N LEU A 239 -12.91 9.36 -7.92
CA LEU A 239 -13.92 9.24 -6.84
C LEU A 239 -13.93 7.84 -6.22
N MET A 240 -13.81 6.79 -7.05
CA MET A 240 -13.70 5.42 -6.56
C MET A 240 -12.44 5.22 -5.72
N ALA A 241 -11.30 5.78 -6.12
CA ALA A 241 -10.05 5.71 -5.36
C ALA A 241 -10.17 6.47 -4.02
N ALA A 242 -10.83 7.63 -4.02
CA ALA A 242 -11.16 8.39 -2.80
C ALA A 242 -12.11 7.62 -1.86
N ALA A 243 -13.05 6.85 -2.38
CA ALA A 243 -13.89 5.97 -1.55
C ALA A 243 -13.09 4.76 -1.04
N ALA A 244 -12.24 4.16 -1.89
CA ALA A 244 -11.48 2.96 -1.59
C ALA A 244 -10.45 3.16 -0.46
N ILE A 245 -9.84 4.34 -0.35
CA ILE A 245 -8.92 4.69 0.77
C ILE A 245 -9.62 4.64 2.14
N VAL A 246 -10.94 4.84 2.19
CA VAL A 246 -11.74 4.78 3.42
C VAL A 246 -12.38 3.41 3.63
N CYS A 247 -12.91 2.81 2.56
CA CYS A 247 -13.79 1.64 2.64
C CYS A 247 -13.06 0.30 2.52
N LEU A 248 -11.80 0.27 2.06
CA LEU A 248 -11.08 -0.99 1.99
C LEU A 248 -10.37 -1.28 3.32
N PRO A 249 -10.56 -2.48 3.90
CA PRO A 249 -9.80 -2.91 5.05
C PRO A 249 -8.32 -2.97 4.66
N ARG A 250 -7.51 -2.10 5.27
CA ARG A 250 -6.06 -2.15 5.14
C ARG A 250 -5.52 -2.95 6.30
N GLN A 251 -4.88 -4.06 5.95
CA GLN A 251 -4.25 -4.99 6.89
C GLN A 251 -3.18 -4.28 7.73
#